data_AF-A0A3S8ZV12-F1
#
_entry.id   AF-A0A3S8ZV12-F1
#
_cell.length_a   1.000
_cell.length_b   1.000
_cell.length_c   1.000
_cell.angle_alpha   90.00
_cell.angle_beta   90.00
_cell.angle_gamma   90.00
#
_symmetry.space_group_name_H-M   'P 1'
#
loop_
_entity.id
_entity.type
_entity.pdbx_description
1 polymer ?
#
loop_
_entity_poly.entity_id
_entity_poly.type
_entity_poly.pdbx_seq_one_letter_code
_entity_poly.pdbx_strand_id
1 'polypeptide(L)'
;MILDAVILAGGEGRRMGGRDKGLVELSGKPLVEWSLEALSRQTRLVDHILISANRNLPDYARFGSPVLRDVYPGHPGPLAGIHSALLASPSQYLLVLPCDVPFLPADLVEKLLAQLEQGETEVVVARTPDGQIHPTICMLRHEVLASLMDRLSRQELKLSAWQESLKQQYVDFPELAFPNLNTQDDLAVCAARLSGVDTIPMPYRATDQTQEAPASGLTHFNANGEAHMVDVGSKVDSHRVARAVGEIRMLPTTLHLIETGSHKKGDVLGVARIAAIMASKRTADLIPLCHPVPLTSVSVDFIIDRAGSLVRCEVTAETVGRTGVEMEALTALNIALLTIYDMCKAVDRGMIMSQIRLLEKQGGKSGHWQASHII
;
A
#
# COMPACT_ATOMS: atom_id res chain seq x y z
N MET A 1 11.52 -23.22 25.61
CA MET A 1 12.07 -22.31 24.59
C MET A 1 11.51 -20.93 24.88
N ILE A 2 12.37 -19.95 25.16
CA ILE A 2 11.95 -18.58 25.52
C ILE A 2 11.92 -17.74 24.25
N LEU A 3 10.81 -17.02 24.05
CA LEU A 3 10.52 -16.17 22.91
C LEU A 3 10.03 -14.81 23.42
N ASP A 4 10.76 -13.75 23.13
CA ASP A 4 10.34 -12.39 23.46
C ASP A 4 9.84 -11.66 22.22
N ALA A 5 9.11 -10.57 22.41
CA ALA A 5 8.74 -9.64 21.37
C ALA A 5 9.25 -8.23 21.65
N VAL A 6 9.61 -7.49 20.60
CA VAL A 6 9.83 -6.05 20.64
C VAL A 6 8.87 -5.33 19.70
N ILE A 7 8.20 -4.31 20.24
CA ILE A 7 7.40 -3.36 19.47
C ILE A 7 8.25 -2.11 19.18
N LEU A 8 8.48 -1.83 17.91
CA LEU A 8 9.21 -0.66 17.44
C LEU A 8 8.30 0.56 17.40
N ALA A 9 8.44 1.44 18.39
CA ALA A 9 7.61 2.62 18.57
C ALA A 9 8.38 3.95 18.40
N GLY A 10 9.62 3.93 17.87
CA GLY A 10 10.47 5.13 17.73
C GLY A 10 10.23 6.00 16.49
N GLY A 11 9.14 5.80 15.75
CA GLY A 11 8.88 6.49 14.47
C GLY A 11 8.62 7.99 14.66
N GLU A 12 9.27 8.85 13.87
CA GLU A 12 9.15 10.31 14.07
C GLU A 12 7.75 10.89 13.84
N GLY A 13 6.84 10.15 13.17
CA GLY A 13 5.46 10.55 12.96
C GLY A 13 5.31 11.87 12.19
N ARG A 14 6.33 12.25 11.39
CA ARG A 14 6.37 13.52 10.63
C ARG A 14 5.12 13.74 9.76
N ARG A 15 4.54 12.65 9.24
CA ARG A 15 3.32 12.66 8.42
C ARG A 15 2.01 12.66 9.23
N MET A 16 2.09 12.46 10.54
CA MET A 16 0.95 12.44 11.49
C MET A 16 1.01 13.61 12.48
N GLY A 17 1.42 14.79 12.00
CA GLY A 17 1.47 16.01 12.81
C GLY A 17 2.59 16.06 13.85
N GLY A 18 3.63 15.24 13.71
CA GLY A 18 4.80 15.23 14.60
C GLY A 18 4.60 14.51 15.94
N ARG A 19 3.44 13.88 16.15
CA ARG A 19 3.18 13.00 17.29
C ARG A 19 3.85 11.65 17.10
N ASP A 20 4.23 11.02 18.20
CA ASP A 20 4.83 9.68 18.14
C ASP A 20 3.83 8.67 17.61
N LYS A 21 4.22 7.92 16.57
CA LYS A 21 3.32 7.04 15.81
C LYS A 21 2.62 6.03 16.70
N GLY A 22 3.34 5.45 17.67
CA GLY A 22 2.74 4.46 18.58
C GLY A 22 1.67 5.01 19.51
N LEU A 23 1.67 6.33 19.77
CA LEU A 23 0.70 7.01 20.64
C LEU A 23 -0.46 7.65 19.85
N VAL A 24 -0.46 7.55 18.53
CA VAL A 24 -1.61 7.98 17.72
C VAL A 24 -2.76 7.01 17.98
N GLU A 25 -3.96 7.57 18.16
CA GLU A 25 -5.16 6.79 18.46
C GLU A 25 -5.84 6.30 17.18
N LEU A 26 -6.20 5.01 17.20
CA LEU A 26 -7.09 4.35 16.26
C LEU A 26 -8.33 3.90 17.05
N SER A 27 -9.49 4.45 16.71
CA SER A 27 -10.76 4.19 17.41
C SER A 27 -10.67 4.41 18.94
N GLY A 28 -10.01 5.49 19.36
CA GLY A 28 -9.86 5.85 20.78
C GLY A 28 -8.82 5.04 21.56
N LYS A 29 -8.04 4.18 20.88
CA LYS A 29 -6.98 3.36 21.47
C LYS A 29 -5.64 3.62 20.77
N PRO A 30 -4.52 3.85 21.49
CA PRO A 30 -3.19 4.01 20.90
C PRO A 30 -2.77 2.82 20.03
N LEU A 31 -2.09 3.08 18.91
CA LEU A 31 -1.60 2.03 18.01
C LEU A 31 -0.72 0.98 18.70
N VAL A 32 0.14 1.41 19.64
CA VAL A 32 0.96 0.48 20.44
C VAL A 32 0.10 -0.50 21.25
N GLU A 33 -1.04 -0.05 21.77
CA GLU A 33 -1.96 -0.88 22.54
C GLU A 33 -2.67 -1.90 21.65
N TRP A 34 -3.01 -1.53 20.40
CA TRP A 34 -3.50 -2.49 19.41
C TRP A 34 -2.47 -3.61 19.13
N SER A 35 -1.19 -3.26 19.02
CA SER A 35 -0.12 -4.23 18.78
C SER A 35 0.09 -5.16 19.97
N LEU A 36 0.01 -4.63 21.21
CA LEU A 36 0.05 -5.40 22.45
C LEU A 36 -1.12 -6.39 22.55
N GLU A 37 -2.34 -5.93 22.25
CA GLU A 37 -3.52 -6.78 22.29
C GLU A 37 -3.46 -7.87 21.21
N ALA A 38 -2.97 -7.55 20.01
CA ALA A 38 -2.78 -8.52 18.94
C ALA A 38 -1.76 -9.61 19.30
N LEU A 39 -0.71 -9.26 20.06
CA LEU A 39 0.24 -10.23 20.63
C LEU A 39 -0.40 -11.14 21.68
N SER A 40 -1.29 -10.62 22.54
CA SER A 40 -1.96 -11.44 23.56
C SER A 40 -2.94 -12.48 22.99
N ARG A 41 -3.33 -12.32 21.72
CA ARG A 41 -4.29 -13.18 21.00
C ARG A 41 -3.61 -14.24 20.13
N GLN A 42 -2.28 -14.34 20.17
CA GLN A 42 -1.53 -15.30 19.37
C GLN A 42 -1.77 -16.73 19.86
N THR A 43 -1.81 -17.69 18.93
CA THR A 43 -1.89 -19.13 19.25
C THR A 43 -0.69 -19.57 20.07
N ARG A 44 0.50 -19.10 19.68
CA ARG A 44 1.73 -19.18 20.48
C ARG A 44 2.00 -17.83 21.13
N LEU A 45 1.86 -17.78 22.45
CA LEU A 45 2.17 -16.58 23.24
C LEU A 45 3.68 -16.31 23.29
N VAL A 46 4.07 -15.05 23.47
CA VAL A 46 5.44 -14.64 23.78
C VAL A 46 5.62 -14.55 25.29
N ASP A 47 6.82 -14.76 25.79
CA ASP A 47 7.15 -14.79 27.22
C ASP A 47 7.25 -13.37 27.80
N HIS A 48 7.89 -12.46 27.07
CA HIS A 48 7.99 -11.05 27.43
C HIS A 48 7.78 -10.13 26.22
N ILE A 49 7.24 -8.93 26.48
CA ILE A 49 7.07 -7.88 25.46
C ILE A 49 7.85 -6.64 25.87
N LEU A 50 8.68 -6.15 24.98
CA LEU A 50 9.50 -4.95 25.10
C LEU A 50 8.97 -3.86 24.16
N ILE A 51 9.08 -2.59 24.55
CA ILE A 51 8.74 -1.46 23.69
C ILE A 51 10.00 -0.65 23.43
N SER A 52 10.41 -0.51 22.17
CA SER A 52 11.53 0.35 21.78
C SER A 52 11.04 1.76 21.46
N ALA A 53 11.36 2.74 22.31
CA ALA A 53 10.97 4.13 22.11
C ALA A 53 12.06 5.09 22.62
N ASN A 54 12.26 6.20 21.92
CA ASN A 54 13.25 7.22 22.28
C ASN A 54 12.63 8.51 22.85
N ARG A 55 11.29 8.63 22.80
CA ARG A 55 10.51 9.79 23.21
C ARG A 55 9.27 9.32 23.95
N ASN A 56 8.64 10.23 24.71
CA ASN A 56 7.40 9.97 25.44
C ASN A 56 7.45 8.69 26.32
N LEU A 57 8.62 8.42 26.92
CA LEU A 57 8.87 7.19 27.68
C LEU A 57 7.86 6.95 28.81
N PRO A 58 7.43 7.97 29.59
CA PRO A 58 6.39 7.77 30.60
C PRO A 58 5.05 7.33 30.00
N ASP A 59 4.74 7.79 28.78
CA ASP A 59 3.51 7.42 28.10
C ASP A 59 3.56 5.97 27.62
N TYR A 60 4.72 5.47 27.19
CA TYR A 60 4.88 4.05 26.86
C TYR A 60 4.94 3.15 28.09
N ALA A 61 5.53 3.62 29.20
CA ALA A 61 5.65 2.83 30.42
C ALA A 61 4.28 2.48 31.04
N ARG A 62 3.23 3.28 30.76
CA ARG A 62 1.87 3.02 31.25
C ARG A 62 1.27 1.70 30.74
N PHE A 63 1.78 1.16 29.63
CA PHE A 63 1.28 -0.08 29.03
C PHE A 63 1.81 -1.34 29.71
N GLY A 64 2.66 -1.20 30.74
CA GLY A 64 3.14 -2.32 31.57
C GLY A 64 4.31 -3.12 30.99
N SER A 65 4.74 -2.83 29.75
CA SER A 65 5.93 -3.41 29.13
C SER A 65 7.19 -2.57 29.40
N PRO A 66 8.37 -3.18 29.59
CA PRO A 66 9.63 -2.44 29.68
C PRO A 66 9.88 -1.59 28.43
N VAL A 67 10.23 -0.32 28.65
CA VAL A 67 10.54 0.64 27.58
C VAL A 67 12.05 0.75 27.42
N LEU A 68 12.55 0.35 26.25
CA LEU A 68 13.96 0.37 25.88
C LEU A 68 14.26 1.62 25.05
N ARG A 69 15.38 2.26 25.38
CA ARG A 69 15.97 3.35 24.60
C ARG A 69 17.09 2.80 23.73
N ASP A 70 17.36 3.46 22.62
CA ASP A 70 18.48 3.09 21.77
C ASP A 70 19.80 3.25 22.54
N VAL A 71 20.60 2.18 22.56
CA VAL A 71 21.91 2.16 23.24
C VAL A 71 22.87 3.18 22.64
N TYR A 72 22.83 3.36 21.32
CA TYR A 72 23.67 4.30 20.59
C TYR A 72 22.84 5.49 20.10
N PRO A 73 22.97 6.67 20.74
CA PRO A 73 22.31 7.88 20.28
C PRO A 73 22.80 8.24 18.86
N GLY A 74 21.86 8.48 17.94
CA GLY A 74 22.20 8.94 16.57
C GLY A 74 22.16 7.86 15.49
N HIS A 75 21.71 6.64 15.78
CA HIS A 75 21.42 5.61 14.78
C HIS A 75 19.91 5.55 14.49
N PRO A 76 19.34 6.46 13.68
CA PRO A 76 17.90 6.47 13.45
C PRO A 76 17.48 5.22 12.68
N GLY A 77 16.51 4.48 13.22
CA GLY A 77 15.78 3.46 12.48
C GLY A 77 15.53 2.16 13.24
N PRO A 78 14.87 1.18 12.57
CA PRO A 78 14.48 -0.09 13.19
C PRO A 78 15.63 -0.89 13.81
N LEU A 79 16.82 -0.85 13.20
CA LEU A 79 17.97 -1.64 13.65
C LEU A 79 18.44 -1.25 15.07
N ALA A 80 18.35 0.03 15.44
CA ALA A 80 18.75 0.46 16.78
C ALA A 80 17.80 -0.08 17.87
N GLY A 81 16.50 -0.12 17.56
CA GLY A 81 15.51 -0.72 18.46
C GLY A 81 15.63 -2.23 18.58
N ILE A 82 15.87 -2.92 17.45
CA ILE A 82 16.13 -4.38 17.44
C ILE A 82 17.40 -4.70 18.25
N HIS A 83 18.47 -3.92 18.07
CA HIS A 83 19.71 -4.09 18.82
C HIS A 83 19.50 -3.93 20.33
N SER A 84 18.77 -2.88 20.74
CA SER A 84 18.48 -2.63 22.15
C SER A 84 17.64 -3.74 22.77
N ALA A 85 16.70 -4.31 22.00
CA ALA A 85 15.91 -5.46 22.44
C ALA A 85 16.73 -6.76 22.53
N LEU A 86 17.57 -7.07 21.54
CA LEU A 86 18.45 -8.25 21.58
C LEU A 86 19.46 -8.17 22.73
N LEU A 87 19.94 -6.98 23.11
CA LEU A 87 20.79 -6.81 24.29
C LEU A 87 20.04 -6.98 25.61
N ALA A 88 18.77 -6.57 25.66
CA ALA A 88 17.95 -6.64 26.87
C ALA A 88 17.32 -8.02 27.10
N SER A 89 17.13 -8.81 26.03
CA SER A 89 16.48 -10.11 26.06
C SER A 89 17.49 -11.24 25.89
N PRO A 90 17.60 -12.19 26.85
CA PRO A 90 18.40 -13.40 26.69
C PRO A 90 17.64 -14.50 25.91
N SER A 91 16.44 -14.21 25.39
CA SER A 91 15.58 -15.19 24.75
C SER A 91 16.18 -15.69 23.43
N GLN A 92 15.95 -16.97 23.14
CA GLN A 92 16.50 -17.62 21.94
C GLN A 92 15.96 -17.00 20.66
N TYR A 93 14.72 -16.53 20.71
CA TYR A 93 14.03 -15.90 19.60
C TYR A 93 13.49 -14.54 20.02
N LEU A 94 13.55 -13.60 19.08
CA LEU A 94 12.98 -12.27 19.22
C LEU A 94 12.03 -12.00 18.06
N LEU A 95 10.76 -11.82 18.36
CA LEU A 95 9.77 -11.30 17.42
C LEU A 95 9.89 -9.78 17.34
N VAL A 96 9.99 -9.25 16.14
CA VAL A 96 9.99 -7.81 15.88
C VAL A 96 8.66 -7.44 15.24
N LEU A 97 7.99 -6.43 15.79
CA LEU A 97 6.77 -5.84 15.24
C LEU A 97 6.89 -4.31 15.23
N PRO A 98 6.29 -3.61 14.26
CA PRO A 98 6.11 -2.18 14.38
C PRO A 98 4.93 -1.87 15.33
N CYS A 99 4.78 -0.63 15.75
CA CYS A 99 3.70 -0.24 16.67
C CYS A 99 2.30 -0.12 16.03
N ASP A 100 2.14 -0.37 14.74
CA ASP A 100 0.95 -0.06 13.95
C ASP A 100 0.35 -1.28 13.23
N VAL A 101 0.24 -2.41 13.93
CA VAL A 101 -0.30 -3.68 13.40
C VAL A 101 -1.59 -4.14 14.10
N PRO A 102 -2.72 -3.44 13.92
CA PRO A 102 -3.96 -3.75 14.64
C PRO A 102 -4.65 -5.06 14.23
N PHE A 103 -4.26 -5.66 13.10
CA PHE A 103 -4.90 -6.86 12.54
C PHE A 103 -3.94 -8.04 12.42
N LEU A 104 -2.98 -8.15 13.34
CA LEU A 104 -2.00 -9.23 13.33
C LEU A 104 -2.70 -10.61 13.31
N PRO A 105 -2.36 -11.50 12.37
CA PRO A 105 -2.91 -12.86 12.31
C PRO A 105 -2.63 -13.59 13.62
N ALA A 106 -3.60 -14.35 14.13
CA ALA A 106 -3.46 -15.06 15.40
C ALA A 106 -2.39 -16.17 15.35
N ASP A 107 -2.05 -16.66 14.16
CA ASP A 107 -1.07 -17.72 13.93
C ASP A 107 0.31 -17.18 13.49
N LEU A 108 0.55 -15.86 13.58
CA LEU A 108 1.80 -15.24 13.14
C LEU A 108 3.00 -15.84 13.85
N VAL A 109 2.96 -15.84 15.19
CA VAL A 109 4.10 -16.28 16.01
C VAL A 109 4.46 -17.73 15.70
N GLU A 110 3.46 -18.60 15.67
CA GLU A 110 3.63 -20.03 15.42
C GLU A 110 4.23 -20.31 14.04
N LYS A 111 3.70 -19.66 13.00
CA LYS A 111 4.20 -19.82 11.63
C LYS A 111 5.62 -19.33 11.43
N LEU A 112 5.97 -18.17 11.99
CA LEU A 112 7.34 -17.65 11.90
C LEU A 112 8.33 -18.54 12.66
N LEU A 113 7.95 -18.99 13.87
CA LEU A 113 8.79 -19.86 14.70
C LEU A 113 9.05 -21.21 14.04
N ALA A 114 8.02 -21.82 13.43
CA ALA A 114 8.12 -23.12 12.76
C ALA A 114 9.17 -23.13 11.62
N GLN A 115 9.37 -22.00 10.94
CA GLN A 115 10.41 -21.87 9.89
C GLN A 115 11.81 -21.68 10.47
N LEU A 116 11.93 -21.03 11.64
CA LEU A 116 13.23 -20.91 12.30
C LEU A 116 13.69 -22.24 12.84
N GLU A 117 12.80 -23.03 13.44
CA GLU A 117 13.13 -24.35 14.00
C GLU A 117 13.64 -25.34 12.93
N GLN A 118 13.36 -25.07 11.65
CA GLN A 118 13.81 -25.88 10.52
C GLN A 118 15.15 -25.37 9.97
N GLY A 119 16.24 -26.00 10.42
CA GLY A 119 17.57 -25.83 9.83
C GLY A 119 18.33 -24.61 10.33
N GLU A 120 19.11 -23.98 9.44
CA GLU A 120 20.05 -22.91 9.76
C GLU A 120 19.50 -21.50 9.49
N THR A 121 18.18 -21.36 9.38
CA THR A 121 17.53 -20.06 9.16
C THR A 121 17.79 -19.13 10.34
N GLU A 122 18.26 -17.91 10.07
CA GLU A 122 18.61 -16.90 11.06
C GLU A 122 17.50 -15.88 11.27
N VAL A 123 16.72 -15.61 10.23
CA VAL A 123 15.59 -14.68 10.24
C VAL A 123 14.46 -15.18 9.36
N VAL A 124 13.22 -15.01 9.82
CA VAL A 124 12.02 -15.26 9.03
C VAL A 124 11.23 -13.97 8.94
N VAL A 125 10.91 -13.52 7.73
CA VAL A 125 10.24 -12.24 7.47
C VAL A 125 8.83 -12.50 6.94
N ALA A 126 7.85 -11.76 7.45
CA ALA A 126 6.51 -11.82 6.92
C ALA A 126 6.46 -11.20 5.51
N ARG A 127 5.71 -11.87 4.63
CA ARG A 127 5.47 -11.45 3.26
C ARG A 127 3.98 -11.60 2.97
N THR A 128 3.46 -10.78 2.08
CA THR A 128 2.12 -10.97 1.52
C THR A 128 2.20 -11.72 0.20
N PRO A 129 1.14 -12.46 -0.21
CA PRO A 129 1.15 -13.28 -1.42
C PRO A 129 1.50 -12.53 -2.73
N ASP A 130 1.32 -11.21 -2.75
CA ASP A 130 1.69 -10.33 -3.87
C ASP A 130 3.20 -10.01 -3.93
N GLY A 131 3.98 -10.54 -2.99
CA GLY A 131 5.43 -10.40 -2.91
C GLY A 131 5.90 -9.22 -2.06
N GLN A 132 5.00 -8.41 -1.49
CA GLN A 132 5.40 -7.34 -0.58
C GLN A 132 6.01 -7.92 0.71
N ILE A 133 7.24 -7.49 1.01
CA ILE A 133 7.98 -7.89 2.20
C ILE A 133 7.71 -6.89 3.33
N HIS A 134 7.57 -7.38 4.56
CA HIS A 134 7.42 -6.57 5.77
C HIS A 134 8.62 -6.74 6.71
N PRO A 135 9.75 -6.04 6.46
CA PRO A 135 11.00 -6.23 7.21
C PRO A 135 10.87 -6.11 8.73
N THR A 136 9.99 -5.23 9.21
CA THR A 136 9.76 -4.98 10.63
C THR A 136 8.76 -5.96 11.27
N ILE A 137 8.26 -6.93 10.51
CA ILE A 137 7.45 -8.05 10.98
C ILE A 137 8.27 -9.31 10.71
N CYS A 138 9.15 -9.63 11.64
CA CYS A 138 10.08 -10.75 11.48
C CYS A 138 10.38 -11.43 12.80
N MET A 139 10.81 -12.68 12.72
CA MET A 139 11.34 -13.45 13.85
C MET A 139 12.84 -13.63 13.66
N LEU A 140 13.61 -13.32 14.70
CA LEU A 140 15.07 -13.38 14.71
C LEU A 140 15.55 -14.45 15.69
N ARG A 141 16.62 -15.15 15.32
CA ARG A 141 17.48 -15.87 16.28
C ARG A 141 18.32 -14.89 17.08
N HIS A 142 18.58 -15.18 18.35
CA HIS A 142 19.42 -14.30 19.19
C HIS A 142 20.84 -14.12 18.62
N GLU A 143 21.37 -15.17 17.98
CA GLU A 143 22.74 -15.23 17.45
C GLU A 143 23.03 -14.15 16.39
N VAL A 144 21.99 -13.57 15.77
CA VAL A 144 22.14 -12.47 14.78
C VAL A 144 22.65 -11.17 15.41
N LEU A 145 22.67 -11.05 16.74
CA LEU A 145 23.15 -9.87 17.46
C LEU A 145 24.58 -9.49 17.05
N ALA A 146 25.48 -10.47 16.88
CA ALA A 146 26.85 -10.19 16.48
C ALA A 146 26.94 -9.54 15.09
N SER A 147 26.15 -10.04 14.13
CA SER A 147 26.03 -9.46 12.78
C SER A 147 25.43 -8.05 12.84
N LEU A 148 24.41 -7.83 13.68
CA LEU A 148 23.79 -6.52 13.87
C LEU A 148 24.76 -5.49 14.43
N MET A 149 25.58 -5.88 15.41
CA MET A 149 26.58 -5.02 16.02
C MET A 149 27.66 -4.58 15.01
N ASP A 150 28.17 -5.51 14.18
CA ASP A 150 29.11 -5.17 13.10
C ASP A 150 28.49 -4.14 12.14
N ARG A 151 27.24 -4.35 11.73
CA ARG A 151 26.52 -3.42 10.86
C ARG A 151 26.34 -2.03 11.43
N LEU A 152 25.91 -1.93 12.70
CA LEU A 152 25.73 -0.64 13.36
C LEU A 152 27.07 0.10 13.49
N SER A 153 28.17 -0.62 13.75
CA SER A 153 29.52 -0.03 13.80
C SER A 153 29.96 0.59 12.47
N ARG A 154 29.48 0.04 11.34
CA ARG A 154 29.70 0.53 9.97
C ARG A 154 28.69 1.58 9.50
N GLN A 155 27.73 1.94 10.36
CA GLN A 155 26.62 2.85 10.04
C GLN A 155 25.72 2.36 8.89
N GLU A 156 25.58 1.04 8.73
CA GLU A 156 24.70 0.45 7.72
C GLU A 156 23.27 0.27 8.28
N LEU A 157 22.44 1.31 8.14
CA LEU A 157 21.16 1.41 8.88
C LEU A 157 19.94 0.75 8.20
N LYS A 158 20.08 0.21 6.98
CA LYS A 158 18.95 -0.34 6.20
C LYS A 158 18.61 -1.77 6.66
N LEU A 159 17.47 -1.93 7.33
CA LEU A 159 16.99 -3.21 7.87
C LEU A 159 16.91 -4.33 6.81
N SER A 160 16.26 -4.09 5.68
CA SER A 160 16.10 -5.13 4.65
C SER A 160 17.45 -5.63 4.13
N ALA A 161 18.40 -4.72 3.90
CA ALA A 161 19.75 -5.07 3.46
C ALA A 161 20.54 -5.86 4.53
N TRP A 162 20.12 -5.84 5.80
CA TRP A 162 20.75 -6.61 6.87
C TRP A 162 20.18 -8.01 6.87
N GLN A 163 18.86 -8.12 6.79
CA GLN A 163 18.16 -9.39 6.66
C GLN A 163 18.61 -10.16 5.40
N GLU A 164 18.83 -9.47 4.29
CA GLU A 164 19.40 -10.03 3.06
C GLU A 164 20.83 -10.57 3.23
N SER A 165 21.59 -10.07 4.21
CA SER A 165 22.92 -10.59 4.55
C SER A 165 22.89 -11.82 5.46
N LEU A 166 21.73 -12.14 6.02
CA LEU A 166 21.49 -13.31 6.86
C LEU A 166 20.88 -14.45 6.05
N LYS A 167 20.89 -15.67 6.61
CA LYS A 167 20.10 -16.81 6.11
C LYS A 167 18.62 -16.57 6.36
N GLN A 168 17.98 -15.82 5.46
CA GLN A 168 16.58 -15.42 5.58
C GLN A 168 15.61 -16.38 4.88
N GLN A 169 14.41 -16.50 5.44
CA GLN A 169 13.24 -17.09 4.78
C GLN A 169 12.03 -16.16 4.85
N TYR A 170 11.03 -16.43 4.02
CA TYR A 170 9.78 -15.67 3.95
C TYR A 170 8.59 -16.57 4.26
N VAL A 171 7.61 -16.03 5.00
CA VAL A 171 6.33 -16.70 5.27
C VAL A 171 5.20 -15.80 4.80
N ASP A 172 4.30 -16.38 4.01
CA ASP A 172 3.16 -15.66 3.47
C ASP A 172 2.00 -15.58 4.49
N PHE A 173 1.48 -14.36 4.66
CA PHE A 173 0.31 -14.06 5.47
C PHE A 173 -0.74 -13.30 4.65
N PRO A 174 -2.03 -13.37 5.01
CA PRO A 174 -3.09 -12.67 4.27
C PRO A 174 -2.79 -11.18 4.11
N GLU A 175 -3.09 -10.60 2.95
CA GLU A 175 -2.83 -9.17 2.64
C GLU A 175 -3.42 -8.21 3.69
N LEU A 176 -4.60 -8.55 4.21
CA LEU A 176 -5.31 -7.77 5.23
C LEU A 176 -4.65 -7.79 6.62
N ALA A 177 -3.59 -8.57 6.82
CA ALA A 177 -2.87 -8.69 8.08
C ALA A 177 -2.09 -7.42 8.45
N PHE A 178 -1.57 -6.71 7.46
CA PHE A 178 -0.55 -5.68 7.65
C PHE A 178 -0.93 -4.37 6.94
N PRO A 179 -1.98 -3.66 7.43
CA PRO A 179 -2.37 -2.39 6.83
C PRO A 179 -1.24 -1.37 6.95
N ASN A 180 -1.07 -0.53 5.93
CA ASN A 180 -0.07 0.51 5.95
C ASN A 180 -0.61 1.76 6.67
N LEU A 181 -0.34 1.92 7.96
CA LEU A 181 -0.87 3.03 8.77
C LEU A 181 0.08 4.23 8.80
N ASN A 182 0.14 5.02 7.73
CA ASN A 182 1.09 6.15 7.65
C ASN A 182 0.42 7.53 7.65
N THR A 183 -0.89 7.58 7.39
CA THR A 183 -1.66 8.81 7.23
C THR A 183 -2.94 8.77 8.04
N GLN A 184 -3.59 9.93 8.18
CA GLN A 184 -4.87 10.02 8.89
C GLN A 184 -6.01 9.34 8.15
N ASP A 185 -5.93 9.25 6.81
CA ASP A 185 -6.86 8.50 5.99
C ASP A 185 -6.72 6.99 6.23
N ASP A 186 -5.49 6.48 6.36
CA ASP A 186 -5.23 5.06 6.69
C ASP A 186 -5.85 4.67 8.04
N LEU A 187 -5.80 5.58 9.02
CA LEU A 187 -6.44 5.41 10.32
C LEU A 187 -7.96 5.38 10.22
N ALA A 188 -8.56 6.24 9.39
CA ALA A 188 -10.01 6.25 9.19
C ALA A 188 -10.50 4.93 8.54
N VAL A 189 -9.76 4.42 7.55
CA VAL A 189 -10.05 3.12 6.91
C VAL A 189 -9.95 1.98 7.93
N CYS A 190 -8.90 1.96 8.76
CA CYS A 190 -8.76 0.94 9.79
C CYS A 190 -9.82 1.06 10.89
N ALA A 191 -10.23 2.28 11.25
CA ALA A 191 -11.28 2.52 12.25
C ALA A 191 -12.63 1.99 11.77
N ALA A 192 -12.96 2.19 10.49
CA ALA A 192 -14.16 1.63 9.88
C ALA A 192 -14.15 0.09 9.96
N ARG A 193 -13.03 -0.56 9.60
CA ARG A 193 -12.87 -2.02 9.72
C ARG A 193 -13.06 -2.53 11.15
N LEU A 194 -12.60 -1.80 12.17
CA LEU A 194 -12.74 -2.18 13.58
C LEU A 194 -14.17 -2.03 14.11
N SER A 195 -14.93 -1.07 13.60
CA SER A 195 -16.30 -0.77 14.06
C SER A 195 -17.37 -1.76 13.58
N GLY A 196 -17.02 -2.73 12.73
CA GLY A 196 -18.00 -3.69 12.18
C GLY A 196 -19.09 -3.03 11.32
N VAL A 197 -18.86 -1.81 10.83
CA VAL A 197 -19.72 -1.16 9.83
C VAL A 197 -19.42 -1.81 8.48
N ASP A 198 -20.05 -2.95 8.24
CA ASP A 198 -20.22 -3.49 6.90
C ASP A 198 -20.99 -2.46 6.07
N THR A 199 -20.28 -1.67 5.25
CA THR A 199 -20.67 -1.20 3.90
C THR A 199 -19.73 -0.11 3.38
N ILE A 200 -18.53 -0.51 2.94
CA ILE A 200 -17.86 0.12 1.78
C ILE A 200 -17.23 -1.03 0.96
N PRO A 201 -17.45 -1.12 -0.37
CA PRO A 201 -16.84 -2.18 -1.18
C PRO A 201 -15.32 -2.04 -1.16
N MET A 202 -14.65 -3.13 -0.78
CA MET A 202 -13.21 -3.32 -0.89
C MET A 202 -12.79 -3.34 -2.37
N PRO A 203 -11.60 -2.83 -2.76
CA PRO A 203 -11.04 -3.13 -4.07
C PRO A 203 -10.65 -4.62 -4.15
N TYR A 204 -11.47 -5.42 -4.84
CA TYR A 204 -11.21 -6.78 -5.29
C TYR A 204 -9.91 -6.89 -6.10
N ARG A 205 -9.14 -7.94 -5.79
CA ARG A 205 -8.32 -8.64 -6.78
C ARG A 205 -8.79 -10.09 -6.88
N ALA A 206 -9.30 -10.36 -8.08
CA ALA A 206 -9.37 -11.62 -8.81
C ALA A 206 -9.17 -12.91 -8.02
N THR A 207 -10.27 -13.63 -7.86
CA THR A 207 -10.26 -15.09 -7.82
C THR A 207 -9.66 -15.61 -9.13
N ASP A 208 -8.54 -16.34 -9.07
CA ASP A 208 -8.18 -17.25 -10.16
C ASP A 208 -8.42 -18.68 -9.68
N GLN A 209 -9.51 -19.24 -10.19
CA GLN A 209 -9.68 -20.67 -10.24
C GLN A 209 -8.69 -21.21 -11.27
N THR A 210 -7.88 -22.14 -10.81
CA THR A 210 -7.06 -23.10 -11.56
C THR A 210 -7.44 -23.27 -13.03
N GLN A 211 -6.61 -22.72 -13.91
CA GLN A 211 -6.26 -23.36 -15.16
C GLN A 211 -4.79 -23.02 -15.49
N GLU A 212 -3.95 -24.05 -15.43
CA GLU A 212 -2.53 -23.98 -15.80
C GLU A 212 -2.37 -23.39 -17.22
N ALA A 213 -1.74 -22.23 -17.31
CA ALA A 213 -1.19 -21.68 -18.54
C ALA A 213 0.27 -21.24 -18.28
N PRO A 214 1.18 -21.39 -19.26
CA PRO A 214 2.61 -21.42 -19.02
C PRO A 214 3.18 -20.04 -18.64
N ALA A 215 4.23 -20.06 -17.81
CA ALA A 215 4.94 -18.90 -17.29
C ALA A 215 5.29 -17.86 -18.38
N SER A 216 4.84 -16.62 -18.18
CA SER A 216 5.45 -15.43 -18.81
C SER A 216 5.75 -14.41 -17.72
N GLY A 217 7.03 -14.23 -17.41
CA GLY A 217 7.53 -13.41 -16.30
C GLY A 217 7.10 -11.93 -16.35
N LEU A 218 7.20 -11.28 -15.19
CA LEU A 218 6.98 -9.84 -15.00
C LEU A 218 7.78 -9.05 -16.04
N THR A 219 7.09 -8.38 -16.95
CA THR A 219 7.74 -7.78 -18.12
C THR A 219 8.49 -6.49 -17.81
N HIS A 220 8.12 -5.73 -16.77
CA HIS A 220 8.75 -4.43 -16.44
C HIS A 220 9.96 -4.49 -15.51
N PHE A 221 10.38 -5.68 -15.08
CA PHE A 221 11.55 -5.87 -14.21
C PHE A 221 12.53 -6.82 -14.88
N ASN A 222 13.81 -6.45 -14.92
CA ASN A 222 14.83 -7.31 -15.50
C ASN A 222 15.15 -8.47 -14.52
N ALA A 223 16.03 -9.39 -14.94
CA ALA A 223 16.42 -10.54 -14.11
C ALA A 223 17.06 -10.15 -12.76
N ASN A 224 17.49 -8.90 -12.60
CA ASN A 224 18.08 -8.34 -11.38
C ASN A 224 17.06 -7.56 -10.52
N GLY A 225 15.78 -7.50 -10.92
CA GLY A 225 14.74 -6.75 -10.20
C GLY A 225 14.76 -5.25 -10.44
N GLU A 226 15.50 -4.76 -11.44
CA GLU A 226 15.54 -3.35 -11.81
C GLU A 226 14.41 -3.02 -12.77
N ALA A 227 13.78 -1.85 -12.58
CA ALA A 227 12.75 -1.34 -13.47
C ALA A 227 13.33 -1.13 -14.87
N HIS A 228 12.74 -1.75 -15.88
CA HIS A 228 13.09 -1.54 -17.28
C HIS A 228 11.84 -1.37 -18.14
N MET A 229 11.96 -0.55 -19.18
CA MET A 229 10.94 -0.43 -20.20
C MET A 229 11.02 -1.63 -21.13
N VAL A 230 9.90 -2.35 -21.29
CA VAL A 230 9.80 -3.56 -22.11
C VAL A 230 10.04 -3.24 -23.58
N ASP A 231 10.97 -3.93 -24.24
CA ASP A 231 11.09 -3.77 -25.69
C ASP A 231 9.82 -4.24 -26.43
N VAL A 232 9.24 -3.33 -27.22
CA VAL A 232 8.08 -3.59 -28.09
C VAL A 232 8.45 -3.59 -29.57
N GLY A 233 9.72 -3.43 -29.92
CA GLY A 233 10.24 -3.28 -31.28
C GLY A 233 9.89 -4.43 -32.22
N SER A 234 9.83 -5.67 -31.70
CA SER A 234 9.50 -6.87 -32.47
C SER A 234 8.00 -7.19 -32.56
N LYS A 235 7.15 -6.43 -31.85
CA LYS A 235 5.70 -6.64 -31.86
C LYS A 235 5.06 -6.03 -33.11
N VAL A 236 4.04 -6.69 -33.64
CA VAL A 236 3.27 -6.22 -34.80
C VAL A 236 2.27 -5.14 -34.38
N ASP A 237 2.12 -4.13 -35.23
CA ASP A 237 1.12 -3.08 -35.06
C ASP A 237 -0.29 -3.66 -35.21
N SER A 238 -1.19 -3.32 -34.30
CA SER A 238 -2.60 -3.68 -34.38
C SER A 238 -3.46 -2.52 -33.90
N HIS A 239 -4.72 -2.45 -34.36
CA HIS A 239 -5.71 -1.58 -33.73
C HIS A 239 -5.94 -2.02 -32.29
N ARG A 240 -5.95 -1.06 -31.36
CA ARG A 240 -6.05 -1.29 -29.93
C ARG A 240 -6.95 -0.24 -29.32
N VAL A 241 -7.82 -0.69 -28.44
CA VAL A 241 -8.83 0.13 -27.76
C VAL A 241 -8.73 -0.14 -26.27
N ALA A 242 -8.87 0.89 -25.45
CA ALA A 242 -9.05 0.75 -24.01
C ALA A 242 -10.15 1.69 -23.53
N ARG A 243 -11.06 1.17 -22.70
CA ARG A 243 -12.16 1.93 -22.12
C ARG A 243 -12.05 1.89 -20.61
N ALA A 244 -12.05 3.05 -19.97
CA ALA A 244 -11.95 3.21 -18.53
C ALA A 244 -13.15 3.98 -17.98
N VAL A 245 -13.55 3.70 -16.76
CA VAL A 245 -14.66 4.37 -16.08
C VAL A 245 -14.28 4.76 -14.66
N GLY A 246 -14.86 5.84 -14.16
CA GLY A 246 -14.78 6.27 -12.77
C GLY A 246 -15.92 7.22 -12.45
N GLU A 247 -16.05 7.59 -11.18
CA GLU A 247 -17.08 8.52 -10.74
C GLU A 247 -16.53 9.51 -9.72
N ILE A 248 -17.17 10.68 -9.63
CA ILE A 248 -16.94 11.66 -8.57
C ILE A 248 -18.26 12.01 -7.90
N ARG A 249 -18.38 11.69 -6.61
CA ARG A 249 -19.53 12.01 -5.76
C ARG A 249 -19.31 13.34 -5.04
N MET A 250 -20.36 14.10 -4.88
CA MET A 250 -20.35 15.45 -4.31
C MET A 250 -21.66 15.76 -3.60
N LEU A 251 -21.75 16.92 -2.95
CA LEU A 251 -23.01 17.41 -2.41
C LEU A 251 -24.03 17.66 -3.54
N PRO A 252 -25.34 17.46 -3.30
CA PRO A 252 -26.38 17.75 -4.29
C PRO A 252 -26.33 19.18 -4.82
N THR A 253 -25.99 20.14 -3.95
CA THR A 253 -25.82 21.55 -4.31
C THR A 253 -24.66 21.79 -5.26
N THR A 254 -23.55 21.08 -5.10
CA THR A 254 -22.40 21.10 -6.02
C THR A 254 -22.79 20.55 -7.38
N LEU A 255 -23.48 19.40 -7.40
CA LEU A 255 -23.91 18.78 -8.65
C LEU A 255 -24.87 19.70 -9.43
N HIS A 256 -25.79 20.35 -8.71
CA HIS A 256 -26.71 21.31 -9.33
C HIS A 256 -25.97 22.49 -9.99
N LEU A 257 -24.87 22.98 -9.41
CA LEU A 257 -24.03 24.01 -10.04
C LEU A 257 -23.34 23.54 -11.32
N ILE A 258 -22.92 22.26 -11.35
CA ILE A 258 -22.35 21.64 -12.55
C ILE A 258 -23.43 21.53 -13.65
N GLU A 259 -24.62 21.03 -13.31
CA GLU A 259 -25.72 20.85 -14.26
C GLU A 259 -26.22 22.16 -14.87
N THR A 260 -26.38 23.19 -14.05
CA THR A 260 -26.94 24.47 -14.47
C THR A 260 -25.93 25.37 -15.17
N GLY A 261 -24.65 24.96 -15.24
CA GLY A 261 -23.56 25.80 -15.77
C GLY A 261 -23.35 27.10 -14.99
N SER A 262 -23.96 27.24 -13.81
CA SER A 262 -23.96 28.47 -12.99
C SER A 262 -22.71 28.58 -12.11
N HIS A 263 -21.72 27.72 -12.32
CA HIS A 263 -20.48 27.73 -11.57
C HIS A 263 -19.63 28.95 -11.95
N LYS A 264 -19.09 29.67 -10.96
CA LYS A 264 -18.26 30.89 -11.18
C LYS A 264 -17.03 30.68 -12.08
N LYS A 265 -16.63 29.42 -12.29
CA LYS A 265 -15.49 29.02 -13.15
C LYS A 265 -15.90 28.54 -14.56
N GLY A 266 -17.18 28.57 -14.94
CA GLY A 266 -17.66 28.17 -16.28
C GLY A 266 -18.01 26.68 -16.42
N ASP A 267 -18.01 26.18 -17.65
CA ASP A 267 -18.37 24.79 -18.02
C ASP A 267 -17.38 23.77 -17.45
N VAL A 268 -17.73 23.20 -16.30
CA VAL A 268 -16.90 22.25 -15.56
C VAL A 268 -16.62 20.98 -16.39
N LEU A 269 -17.64 20.42 -17.04
CA LEU A 269 -17.51 19.17 -17.79
C LEU A 269 -16.76 19.38 -19.10
N GLY A 270 -16.95 20.54 -19.75
CA GLY A 270 -16.15 20.95 -20.91
C GLY A 270 -14.67 21.08 -20.59
N VAL A 271 -14.32 21.73 -19.48
CA VAL A 271 -12.93 21.87 -19.03
C VAL A 271 -12.32 20.51 -18.66
N ALA A 272 -13.06 19.67 -17.93
CA ALA A 272 -12.63 18.32 -17.59
C ALA A 272 -12.37 17.44 -18.82
N ARG A 273 -13.20 17.57 -19.86
CA ARG A 273 -13.02 16.88 -21.14
C ARG A 273 -11.71 17.24 -21.82
N ILE A 274 -11.40 18.53 -21.91
CA ILE A 274 -10.15 19.01 -22.52
C ILE A 274 -8.95 18.53 -21.71
N ALA A 275 -9.02 18.62 -20.38
CA ALA A 275 -7.95 18.16 -19.50
C ALA A 275 -7.66 16.66 -19.67
N ALA A 276 -8.71 15.83 -19.78
CA ALA A 276 -8.58 14.40 -20.05
C ALA A 276 -7.91 14.11 -21.41
N ILE A 277 -8.34 14.78 -22.48
CA ILE A 277 -7.73 14.63 -23.82
C ILE A 277 -6.27 15.09 -23.83
N MET A 278 -5.92 16.13 -23.08
CA MET A 278 -4.54 16.56 -22.93
C MET A 278 -3.72 15.54 -22.15
N ALA A 279 -4.29 14.97 -21.09
CA ALA A 279 -3.62 14.01 -20.22
C ALA A 279 -3.30 12.69 -20.90
N SER A 280 -4.21 12.13 -21.71
CA SER A 280 -3.93 10.90 -22.46
C SER A 280 -2.71 11.03 -23.36
N LYS A 281 -2.51 12.19 -23.99
CA LYS A 281 -1.32 12.46 -24.83
C LYS A 281 -0.02 12.61 -24.04
N ARG A 282 -0.10 12.75 -22.71
CA ARG A 282 1.04 12.94 -21.81
C ARG A 282 1.24 11.76 -20.85
N THR A 283 0.57 10.63 -21.08
CA THR A 283 0.67 9.46 -20.20
C THR A 283 2.12 8.99 -20.01
N ALA A 284 2.92 8.95 -21.08
CA ALA A 284 4.33 8.55 -20.99
C ALA A 284 5.22 9.57 -20.23
N ASP A 285 4.80 10.85 -20.12
CA ASP A 285 5.49 11.83 -19.28
C ASP A 285 5.22 11.59 -17.78
N LEU A 286 4.08 10.96 -17.46
CA LEU A 286 3.56 10.82 -16.09
C LEU A 286 3.83 9.43 -15.51
N ILE A 287 3.74 8.38 -16.32
CA ILE A 287 3.90 6.99 -15.91
C ILE A 287 5.29 6.48 -16.37
N PRO A 288 6.26 6.29 -15.46
CA PRO A 288 7.70 6.19 -15.80
C PRO A 288 8.12 5.13 -16.82
N LEU A 289 7.38 4.02 -16.94
CA LEU A 289 7.72 2.89 -17.82
C LEU A 289 6.74 2.71 -18.98
N CYS A 290 5.83 3.66 -19.19
CA CYS A 290 4.97 3.68 -20.36
C CYS A 290 5.76 4.09 -21.60
N HIS A 291 5.42 3.48 -22.74
CA HIS A 291 5.93 3.94 -24.02
C HIS A 291 5.15 5.18 -24.47
N PRO A 292 5.75 6.10 -25.22
CA PRO A 292 5.00 7.07 -25.99
C PRO A 292 4.13 6.35 -27.03
N VAL A 293 2.81 6.52 -26.96
CA VAL A 293 1.85 5.90 -27.89
C VAL A 293 1.19 6.97 -28.77
N PRO A 294 1.24 6.85 -30.11
CA PRO A 294 0.55 7.77 -31.01
C PRO A 294 -0.95 7.49 -31.06
N LEU A 295 -1.71 8.12 -30.15
CA LEU A 295 -3.16 7.97 -30.06
C LEU A 295 -3.87 8.38 -31.36
N THR A 296 -4.81 7.55 -31.82
CA THR A 296 -5.65 7.83 -32.99
C THR A 296 -6.96 8.51 -32.61
N SER A 297 -7.52 8.18 -31.45
CA SER A 297 -8.75 8.77 -30.94
C SER A 297 -8.78 8.74 -29.42
N VAL A 298 -9.43 9.74 -28.83
CA VAL A 298 -9.76 9.79 -27.40
C VAL A 298 -11.17 10.37 -27.25
N SER A 299 -12.11 9.59 -26.74
CA SER A 299 -13.44 10.06 -26.32
C SER A 299 -13.52 10.12 -24.81
N VAL A 300 -14.31 11.05 -24.30
CA VAL A 300 -14.57 11.25 -22.87
C VAL A 300 -16.05 11.51 -22.77
N ASP A 301 -16.77 10.84 -21.89
CA ASP A 301 -18.21 10.94 -21.75
C ASP A 301 -18.59 11.12 -20.28
N PHE A 302 -19.55 11.99 -20.00
CA PHE A 302 -20.00 12.27 -18.64
C PHE A 302 -21.49 11.97 -18.52
N ILE A 303 -21.86 11.24 -17.47
CA ILE A 303 -23.24 10.92 -17.12
C ILE A 303 -23.50 11.45 -15.72
N ILE A 304 -24.54 12.27 -15.58
CA ILE A 304 -24.92 12.86 -14.30
C ILE A 304 -25.97 11.96 -13.64
N ASP A 305 -25.69 11.50 -12.42
CA ASP A 305 -26.64 10.80 -11.57
C ASP A 305 -27.07 11.72 -10.43
N ARG A 306 -28.29 12.25 -10.58
CA ARG A 306 -28.93 13.15 -9.59
C ARG A 306 -29.26 12.43 -8.29
N ALA A 307 -29.67 11.17 -8.35
CA ALA A 307 -30.06 10.41 -7.16
C ALA A 307 -28.84 10.08 -6.30
N GLY A 308 -27.74 9.69 -6.96
CA GLY A 308 -26.45 9.46 -6.32
C GLY A 308 -25.66 10.72 -5.98
N SER A 309 -26.05 11.89 -6.49
CA SER A 309 -25.25 13.13 -6.42
C SER A 309 -23.82 12.92 -6.92
N LEU A 310 -23.68 12.32 -8.11
CA LEU A 310 -22.38 12.01 -8.70
C LEU A 310 -22.33 12.27 -10.21
N VAL A 311 -21.10 12.42 -10.72
CA VAL A 311 -20.80 12.42 -12.15
C VAL A 311 -19.99 11.17 -12.46
N ARG A 312 -20.51 10.31 -13.33
CA ARG A 312 -19.77 9.18 -13.90
C ARG A 312 -19.04 9.66 -15.15
N CYS A 313 -17.76 9.33 -15.26
CA CYS A 313 -16.91 9.62 -16.41
C CYS A 313 -16.47 8.31 -17.06
N GLU A 314 -16.59 8.23 -18.37
CA GLU A 314 -16.06 7.14 -19.18
C GLU A 314 -15.08 7.70 -20.22
N VAL A 315 -13.95 7.03 -20.42
CA VAL A 315 -12.91 7.45 -21.37
C VAL A 315 -12.56 6.28 -22.26
N THR A 316 -12.59 6.49 -23.57
CA THR A 316 -12.09 5.51 -24.55
C THR A 316 -10.87 6.08 -25.25
N ALA A 317 -9.76 5.34 -25.22
CA ALA A 317 -8.53 5.66 -25.95
C ALA A 317 -8.28 4.59 -27.02
N GLU A 318 -7.81 5.03 -28.19
CA GLU A 318 -7.50 4.16 -29.31
C GLU A 318 -6.13 4.46 -29.92
N THR A 319 -5.49 3.43 -30.47
CA THR A 319 -4.28 3.55 -31.26
C THR A 319 -4.19 2.46 -32.32
N VAL A 320 -3.30 2.66 -33.30
CA VAL A 320 -2.71 1.57 -34.08
C VAL A 320 -1.24 1.48 -33.67
N GLY A 321 -0.83 0.38 -33.04
CA GLY A 321 0.54 0.27 -32.54
C GLY A 321 0.89 -1.04 -31.85
N ARG A 322 2.09 -1.05 -31.24
CA ARG A 322 2.75 -2.26 -30.70
C ARG A 322 2.39 -2.58 -29.25
N THR A 323 1.91 -1.57 -28.52
CA THR A 323 1.52 -1.65 -27.12
C THR A 323 0.09 -1.16 -26.93
N GLY A 324 -0.55 -1.60 -25.84
CA GLY A 324 -1.91 -1.19 -25.49
C GLY A 324 -2.00 0.27 -25.03
N VAL A 325 -3.24 0.72 -24.84
CA VAL A 325 -3.61 2.11 -24.48
C VAL A 325 -4.39 2.20 -23.16
N GLU A 326 -4.27 1.19 -22.31
CA GLU A 326 -4.96 1.13 -21.01
C GLU A 326 -4.58 2.31 -20.12
N MET A 327 -3.29 2.67 -20.12
CA MET A 327 -2.76 3.74 -19.29
C MET A 327 -3.18 5.11 -19.81
N GLU A 328 -3.36 5.28 -21.12
CA GLU A 328 -3.88 6.50 -21.73
C GLU A 328 -5.33 6.74 -21.34
N ALA A 329 -6.17 5.70 -21.37
CA ALA A 329 -7.56 5.79 -20.93
C ALA A 329 -7.67 6.07 -19.41
N LEU A 330 -6.92 5.34 -18.58
CA LEU A 330 -6.95 5.50 -17.12
C LEU A 330 -6.38 6.85 -16.67
N THR A 331 -5.32 7.33 -17.30
CA THR A 331 -4.72 8.64 -16.97
C THR A 331 -5.68 9.77 -17.32
N ALA A 332 -6.27 9.74 -18.51
CA ALA A 332 -7.25 10.73 -18.93
C ALA A 332 -8.48 10.76 -18.01
N LEU A 333 -9.00 9.59 -17.62
CA LEU A 333 -10.09 9.48 -16.67
C LEU A 333 -9.74 10.14 -15.31
N ASN A 334 -8.59 9.81 -14.74
CA ASN A 334 -8.16 10.37 -13.46
C ASN A 334 -8.04 11.90 -13.52
N ILE A 335 -7.47 12.43 -14.61
CA ILE A 335 -7.35 13.88 -14.80
C ILE A 335 -8.72 14.54 -15.03
N ALA A 336 -9.67 13.91 -15.72
CA ALA A 336 -11.04 14.42 -15.81
C ALA A 336 -11.66 14.59 -14.42
N LEU A 337 -11.60 13.55 -13.58
CA LEU A 337 -12.18 13.60 -12.23
C LEU A 337 -11.46 14.63 -11.33
N LEU A 338 -10.13 14.69 -11.37
CA LEU A 338 -9.34 15.71 -10.67
C LEU A 338 -9.67 17.13 -11.13
N THR A 339 -9.96 17.31 -12.41
CA THR A 339 -10.34 18.62 -12.96
C THR A 339 -11.72 19.04 -12.48
N ILE A 340 -12.70 18.12 -12.43
CA ILE A 340 -14.00 18.38 -11.79
C ILE A 340 -13.78 18.77 -10.33
N TYR A 341 -12.91 18.05 -9.63
CA TYR A 341 -12.56 18.37 -8.24
C TYR A 341 -12.00 19.79 -8.11
N ASP A 342 -10.97 20.17 -8.88
CA ASP A 342 -10.37 21.50 -8.81
C ASP A 342 -11.37 22.62 -9.12
N MET A 343 -12.25 22.37 -10.08
CA MET A 343 -13.28 23.33 -10.45
C MET A 343 -14.25 23.55 -9.31
N CYS A 344 -14.65 22.52 -8.57
CA CYS A 344 -15.71 22.59 -7.55
C CYS A 344 -15.23 22.68 -6.09
N LYS A 345 -13.94 22.48 -5.78
CA LYS A 345 -13.40 22.45 -4.39
C LYS A 345 -13.61 23.72 -3.55
N ALA A 346 -13.95 24.83 -4.19
CA ALA A 346 -14.28 26.07 -3.48
C ALA A 346 -15.68 25.99 -2.82
N VAL A 347 -16.58 25.20 -3.41
CA VAL A 347 -17.95 24.98 -2.92
C VAL A 347 -18.02 23.72 -2.07
N ASP A 348 -17.29 22.68 -2.45
CA ASP A 348 -17.35 21.37 -1.81
C ASP A 348 -15.98 20.70 -1.80
N ARG A 349 -15.36 20.59 -0.63
CA ARG A 349 -14.06 19.92 -0.46
C ARG A 349 -14.20 18.42 -0.16
N GLY A 350 -15.41 17.96 0.12
CA GLY A 350 -15.70 16.59 0.52
C GLY A 350 -15.98 15.64 -0.65
N MET A 351 -15.75 16.09 -1.89
CA MET A 351 -15.97 15.26 -3.07
C MET A 351 -15.07 14.01 -3.06
N ILE A 352 -15.61 12.87 -3.48
CA ILE A 352 -14.92 11.57 -3.47
C ILE A 352 -14.84 11.05 -4.88
N MET A 353 -13.64 10.71 -5.35
CA MET A 353 -13.44 9.99 -6.60
C MET A 353 -13.37 8.49 -6.31
N SER A 354 -14.15 7.68 -7.02
CA SER A 354 -14.27 6.24 -6.78
C SER A 354 -14.47 5.46 -8.08
N GLN A 355 -14.48 4.13 -7.96
CA GLN A 355 -14.82 3.21 -9.06
C GLN A 355 -13.97 3.37 -10.32
N ILE A 356 -12.73 3.85 -10.17
CA ILE A 356 -11.77 4.07 -11.26
C ILE A 356 -11.21 2.71 -11.70
N ARG A 357 -11.57 2.27 -12.90
CA ARG A 357 -11.15 0.97 -13.44
C ARG A 357 -11.20 0.91 -14.96
N LEU A 358 -10.55 -0.12 -15.51
CA LEU A 358 -10.68 -0.49 -16.92
C LEU A 358 -11.96 -1.32 -17.12
N LEU A 359 -12.76 -0.97 -18.12
CA LEU A 359 -13.95 -1.73 -18.55
C LEU A 359 -13.62 -2.72 -19.65
N GLU A 360 -12.71 -2.35 -20.55
CA GLU A 360 -12.48 -3.08 -21.78
C GLU A 360 -11.10 -2.77 -22.35
N LYS A 361 -10.48 -3.78 -22.94
CA LYS A 361 -9.28 -3.66 -23.76
C LYS A 361 -9.40 -4.56 -24.97
N GLN A 362 -9.18 -4.02 -26.15
CA GLN A 362 -9.14 -4.79 -27.40
C GLN A 362 -7.77 -4.68 -28.07
N GLY A 363 -7.37 -5.73 -28.78
CA GLY A 363 -6.18 -5.75 -29.61
C GLY A 363 -4.88 -6.17 -28.91
N GLY A 364 -3.87 -6.47 -29.72
CA GLY A 364 -2.60 -7.04 -29.28
C GLY A 364 -2.62 -8.53 -28.96
N LYS A 365 -1.45 -9.05 -28.55
CA LYS A 365 -1.25 -10.48 -28.27
C LYS A 365 -2.19 -11.02 -27.17
N SER A 366 -2.58 -10.18 -26.21
CA SER A 366 -3.48 -10.56 -25.11
C SER A 366 -4.95 -10.68 -25.52
N GLY A 367 -5.32 -10.33 -26.76
CA GLY A 367 -6.69 -10.40 -27.24
C GLY A 367 -7.63 -9.38 -26.62
N HIS A 368 -8.94 -9.66 -26.72
CA HIS A 368 -10.01 -8.85 -26.14
C HIS A 368 -10.25 -9.26 -24.69
N TRP A 369 -10.22 -8.30 -23.79
CA TRP A 369 -10.58 -8.42 -22.39
C TRP A 369 -11.73 -7.46 -22.06
N GLN A 370 -12.73 -7.94 -21.31
CA GLN A 370 -13.81 -7.13 -20.74
C GLN A 370 -13.92 -7.42 -19.25
N ALA A 371 -14.19 -6.39 -18.45
CA ALA A 371 -14.36 -6.54 -17.02
C ALA A 371 -15.60 -7.41 -16.72
N SER A 372 -15.40 -8.57 -16.09
CA SER A 372 -16.46 -9.53 -15.77
C SER A 372 -17.16 -9.29 -14.43
N HIS A 373 -16.59 -8.45 -13.56
CA HIS A 373 -17.10 -8.19 -12.21
C HIS A 373 -17.08 -6.70 -11.85
N ILE A 374 -18.17 -6.23 -11.23
CA ILE A 374 -18.21 -4.96 -10.49
C ILE A 374 -17.78 -5.32 -9.06
N ILE A 375 -16.69 -4.69 -8.64
CA ILE A 375 -16.06 -4.86 -7.34
C ILE A 375 -16.86 -4.13 -6.26
#